data_AF-A0A2G8JJG8-F1
#
_entry.id   AF-A0A2G8JJG8-F1
#
_cell.length_a   1.000
_cell.length_b   1.000
_cell.length_c   1.000
_cell.angle_alpha   90.00
_cell.angle_beta   90.00
_cell.angle_gamma   90.00
#
_symmetry.space_group_name_H-M   'P 1'
#
loop_
_entity.id
_entity.type
_entity.pdbx_description
1 polymer ?
#
loop_
_entity_poly.entity_id
_entity_poly.type
_entity_poly.pdbx_seq_one_letter_code
_entity_poly.pdbx_strand_id
1 'polypeptide(L)'
;MATPTALPNDDAEDLSFDSLLDIQATLADEMQTGGLEDSIGYTVTYLSMTDPVDTPVDPTGGVRATNETGGAANSTGLRYDEVQAMEEAEASSDSSLEYRTPSQLIVVTEPGDAKEDYPFFTQPKINVVDALGNTVEQLGHSSNPWLLEVTLRQNQESGVLSGNTTYSFTNGWVNFTDLSINTTGSTFVLDFAIIHPNTSSLSASSAEFEVEVRPYAIEVIDQPSDVLLGNSFEITIELQDSITGNAADNLEEKVRMIPRCVTV
;
A
#
# COMPACT_ATOMS: atom_id res chain seq x y z
N MET A 1 -18.55 -59.19 -25.08
CA MET A 1 -17.63 -58.29 -24.35
C MET A 1 -18.14 -56.88 -24.58
N ALA A 2 -18.75 -56.28 -23.56
CA ALA A 2 -19.20 -54.91 -23.63
C ALA A 2 -17.97 -54.00 -23.46
N THR A 3 -17.74 -53.14 -24.45
CA THR A 3 -16.80 -52.02 -24.34
C THR A 3 -17.26 -51.15 -23.16
N PRO A 4 -16.39 -50.82 -22.19
CA PRO A 4 -16.77 -49.85 -21.17
C PRO A 4 -16.93 -48.50 -21.87
N THR A 5 -18.17 -48.06 -22.06
CA THR A 5 -18.50 -46.67 -22.34
C THR A 5 -18.10 -45.89 -21.08
N ALA A 6 -17.15 -44.96 -21.23
CA ALA A 6 -16.86 -44.00 -20.18
C ALA A 6 -18.18 -43.36 -19.74
N LEU A 7 -18.46 -43.38 -18.44
CA LEU A 7 -19.53 -42.58 -17.86
C LEU A 7 -19.33 -41.14 -18.35
N PRO A 8 -20.39 -40.43 -18.76
CA PRO A 8 -20.28 -39.00 -18.98
C PRO A 8 -19.83 -38.41 -17.64
N ASN A 9 -18.59 -37.93 -17.59
CA ASN A 9 -18.10 -37.23 -16.41
C ASN A 9 -18.88 -35.90 -16.40
N ASP A 10 -19.90 -35.89 -15.55
CA ASP A 10 -20.70 -34.72 -15.17
C ASP A 10 -19.71 -33.66 -14.65
N ASP A 11 -19.55 -32.57 -15.38
CA ASP A 11 -19.11 -31.25 -14.91
C ASP A 11 -17.99 -31.24 -13.85
N ALA A 12 -16.83 -31.84 -14.15
CA ALA A 12 -15.61 -31.36 -13.51
C ALA A 12 -15.33 -30.00 -14.14
N GLU A 13 -15.78 -28.91 -13.50
CA GLU A 13 -15.23 -27.60 -13.78
C GLU A 13 -13.72 -27.70 -13.53
N ASP A 14 -12.94 -27.80 -14.62
CA ASP A 14 -11.48 -27.77 -14.53
C ASP A 14 -11.12 -26.47 -13.80
N LEU A 15 -10.42 -26.57 -12.67
CA LEU A 15 -9.96 -25.42 -11.90
C LEU A 15 -9.04 -24.58 -12.82
N SER A 16 -9.48 -23.37 -13.15
CA SER A 16 -8.67 -22.44 -13.95
C SER A 16 -7.46 -21.93 -13.15
N PHE A 17 -6.45 -21.40 -13.86
CA PHE A 17 -5.30 -20.73 -13.24
C PHE A 17 -5.75 -19.66 -12.22
N ASP A 18 -6.69 -18.79 -12.62
CA ASP A 18 -7.24 -17.76 -11.74
C ASP A 18 -7.94 -18.36 -10.51
N SER A 19 -8.67 -19.47 -10.68
CA SER A 19 -9.34 -20.15 -9.56
C SER A 19 -8.33 -20.72 -8.56
N LEU A 20 -7.20 -21.26 -9.03
CA LEU A 20 -6.13 -21.74 -8.16
C LEU A 20 -5.48 -20.60 -7.40
N LEU A 21 -5.28 -19.44 -8.04
CA LEU A 21 -4.73 -18.25 -7.41
C LEU A 21 -5.65 -17.71 -6.31
N ASP A 22 -6.96 -17.67 -6.56
CA ASP A 22 -7.97 -17.25 -5.58
C ASP A 22 -8.04 -18.22 -4.39
N ILE A 23 -7.92 -19.53 -4.64
CA ILE A 23 -7.85 -20.54 -3.58
C ILE A 23 -6.59 -20.32 -2.72
N GLN A 24 -5.43 -20.04 -3.33
CA GLN A 24 -4.20 -19.76 -2.58
C GLN A 24 -4.31 -18.49 -1.75
N ALA A 25 -4.88 -17.42 -2.31
CA ALA A 25 -5.16 -16.20 -1.59
C ALA A 25 -6.06 -16.43 -0.37
N THR A 26 -7.17 -17.15 -0.58
CA THR A 26 -8.10 -17.49 0.51
C THR A 26 -7.42 -18.33 1.58
N LEU A 27 -6.62 -19.32 1.20
CA LEU A 27 -5.92 -20.18 2.14
C LEU A 27 -4.86 -19.42 2.95
N ALA A 28 -4.15 -18.48 2.33
CA ALA A 28 -3.23 -17.59 3.04
C ALA A 28 -3.97 -16.73 4.06
N ASP A 29 -5.09 -16.09 3.67
CA ASP A 29 -5.88 -15.23 4.55
C ASP A 29 -6.49 -16.01 5.73
N GLU A 30 -7.09 -17.18 5.48
CA GLU A 30 -7.66 -18.04 6.52
C GLU A 30 -6.60 -18.56 7.49
N MET A 31 -5.39 -18.86 7.01
CA MET A 31 -4.28 -19.24 7.87
C MET A 31 -3.83 -18.05 8.74
N GLN A 32 -3.64 -16.87 8.15
CA GLN A 32 -3.11 -15.69 8.83
C GLN A 32 -4.12 -15.04 9.79
N THR A 33 -5.42 -15.21 9.54
CA THR A 33 -6.49 -14.68 10.41
C THR A 33 -6.98 -15.68 11.45
N GLY A 34 -6.50 -16.93 11.41
CA GLY A 34 -6.83 -17.99 12.37
C GLY A 34 -8.05 -18.84 12.00
N GLY A 35 -8.74 -18.55 10.89
CA GLY A 35 -9.88 -19.35 10.43
C GLY A 35 -9.53 -20.80 10.11
N LEU A 36 -8.30 -21.06 9.64
CA LEU A 36 -7.81 -22.44 9.50
C LEU A 36 -7.68 -23.14 10.87
N GLU A 37 -7.16 -22.43 11.88
CA GLU A 37 -7.01 -22.97 13.24
C GLU A 37 -8.36 -23.35 13.85
N ASP A 38 -9.37 -22.50 13.65
CA ASP A 38 -10.75 -22.76 14.07
C ASP A 38 -11.34 -24.00 13.41
N SER A 39 -10.99 -24.25 12.13
CA SER A 39 -11.50 -25.39 11.35
C SER A 39 -10.84 -26.72 11.74
N ILE A 40 -9.52 -26.72 11.95
CA ILE A 40 -8.76 -27.96 12.20
C ILE A 40 -8.47 -28.23 13.68
N GLY A 41 -8.64 -27.23 14.56
CA GLY A 41 -8.41 -27.34 16.00
C GLY A 41 -6.92 -27.33 16.41
N TYR A 42 -6.04 -26.84 15.55
CA TYR A 42 -4.59 -26.74 15.80
C TYR A 42 -4.08 -25.36 15.38
N THR A 43 -3.11 -24.84 16.14
CA THR A 43 -2.39 -23.61 15.77
C THR A 43 -1.52 -23.84 14.54
N VAL A 44 -1.69 -23.01 13.53
CA VAL A 44 -0.91 -23.05 12.29
C VAL A 44 0.05 -21.87 12.33
N THR A 45 1.35 -22.15 12.48
CA THR A 45 2.36 -21.09 12.63
C THR A 45 2.88 -20.58 11.28
N TYR A 46 3.00 -21.48 10.30
CA TYR A 46 3.46 -21.15 8.96
C TYR A 46 2.80 -22.06 7.92
N LEU A 47 2.70 -21.56 6.69
CA LEU A 47 2.18 -22.26 5.52
C LEU A 47 3.12 -21.96 4.36
N SER A 48 3.52 -23.00 3.62
CA SER A 48 4.36 -22.86 2.44
C SER A 48 3.57 -23.32 1.23
N MET A 49 3.51 -22.46 0.21
CA MET A 49 2.79 -22.71 -1.04
C MET A 49 3.67 -22.36 -2.24
N THR A 50 3.37 -22.93 -3.39
CA THR A 50 4.00 -22.60 -4.67
C THR A 50 2.90 -22.16 -5.61
N ASP A 51 3.07 -21.02 -6.26
CA ASP A 51 2.06 -20.47 -7.15
C ASP A 51 1.75 -21.45 -8.29
N PRO A 52 0.49 -21.50 -8.78
CA PRO A 52 0.15 -22.30 -9.94
C PRO A 52 1.00 -21.84 -11.14
N VAL A 53 1.26 -22.77 -12.05
CA VAL A 53 1.92 -22.48 -13.33
C VAL A 53 0.83 -22.30 -14.37
N ASP A 54 0.90 -21.22 -15.14
CA ASP A 54 -0.03 -21.02 -16.25
C ASP A 54 0.19 -22.07 -17.33
N THR A 55 -0.88 -22.47 -18.00
CA THR A 55 -0.80 -23.43 -19.09
C THR A 55 -0.03 -22.84 -20.27
N PRO A 56 0.79 -23.65 -20.98
CA PRO A 56 1.48 -23.21 -22.18
C PRO A 56 0.53 -22.61 -23.21
N VAL A 57 0.84 -21.40 -23.66
CA VAL A 57 0.23 -20.86 -24.87
C VAL A 57 1.02 -21.39 -26.06
N ASP A 58 0.41 -22.27 -26.85
CA ASP A 58 0.98 -22.69 -28.14
C ASP A 58 1.04 -21.49 -29.09
N PRO A 59 2.24 -20.98 -29.46
CA PRO A 59 2.37 -19.82 -30.34
C PRO A 59 1.90 -20.11 -31.76
N THR A 60 1.69 -21.39 -32.12
CA THR A 60 1.16 -21.79 -33.42
C THR A 60 -0.36 -21.79 -33.46
N GLY A 61 -1.04 -21.58 -32.32
CA GLY A 61 -2.50 -21.59 -32.24
C GLY A 61 -3.13 -22.91 -32.69
N GLY A 62 -2.45 -24.04 -32.45
CA GLY A 62 -2.87 -25.38 -32.87
C GLY A 62 -2.59 -25.70 -34.34
N VAL A 63 -1.88 -24.83 -35.07
CA VAL A 63 -1.46 -25.13 -36.44
C VAL A 63 -0.33 -26.15 -36.41
N ARG A 64 -0.61 -27.38 -36.85
CA ARG A 64 0.39 -28.44 -36.97
C ARG A 64 1.60 -27.92 -37.75
N ALA A 65 2.77 -27.96 -37.10
CA ALA A 65 4.04 -27.67 -37.75
C ALA A 65 4.22 -28.56 -38.98
N THR A 66 4.41 -27.94 -40.15
CA THR A 66 4.94 -28.63 -41.32
C THR A 66 6.47 -28.73 -41.17
N ASN A 67 7.07 -29.63 -41.94
CA ASN A 67 8.52 -29.75 -42.11
C ASN A 67 9.21 -28.47 -42.63
N GLU A 68 8.46 -27.43 -43.02
CA GLU A 68 8.97 -26.11 -43.41
C GLU A 68 8.87 -25.06 -42.28
N THR A 69 7.91 -25.19 -41.36
CA THR A 69 7.62 -24.20 -40.30
C THR A 69 8.07 -24.64 -38.91
N GLY A 70 8.28 -25.94 -38.67
CA GLY A 70 8.59 -26.51 -37.35
C GLY A 70 9.97 -26.19 -36.78
N GLY A 71 10.79 -25.40 -37.49
CA GLY A 71 12.17 -25.11 -37.10
C GLY A 71 13.08 -26.34 -37.13
N ALA A 72 14.38 -26.13 -37.01
CA ALA A 72 15.32 -27.22 -36.77
C ALA A 72 15.16 -27.71 -35.31
N ALA A 73 15.29 -29.01 -35.07
CA ALA A 73 15.48 -29.51 -33.71
C ALA A 73 16.61 -28.71 -33.04
N ASN A 74 16.40 -28.21 -31.82
CA ASN A 74 17.46 -27.51 -31.10
C ASN A 74 18.65 -28.48 -30.86
N SER A 75 19.80 -27.99 -30.37
CA SER A 75 20.97 -28.85 -30.13
C SER A 75 20.76 -30.04 -29.16
N THR A 76 19.63 -30.11 -28.45
CA THR A 76 19.26 -31.20 -27.52
C THR A 76 18.34 -32.26 -28.12
N GLY A 77 17.82 -32.08 -29.35
CA GLY A 77 16.98 -33.07 -30.04
C GLY A 77 15.53 -33.17 -29.54
N LEU A 78 15.12 -32.28 -28.64
CA LEU A 78 13.76 -32.18 -28.12
C LEU A 78 12.83 -31.49 -29.11
N ARG A 79 11.56 -31.89 -29.11
CA ARG A 79 10.48 -31.22 -29.84
C ARG A 79 10.03 -29.97 -29.08
N TYR A 80 9.30 -29.10 -29.77
CA TYR A 80 8.84 -27.81 -29.21
C TYR A 80 7.95 -28.00 -27.98
N ASP A 81 7.05 -28.98 -27.99
CA ASP A 81 6.19 -29.36 -26.86
C ASP A 81 6.98 -29.85 -25.64
N GLU A 82 8.06 -30.61 -25.86
CA GLU A 82 8.95 -31.08 -24.79
C GLU A 82 9.76 -29.94 -24.17
N VAL A 83 10.16 -28.93 -24.95
CA VAL A 83 10.87 -27.74 -24.46
C VAL A 83 9.93 -26.85 -23.62
N GLN A 84 8.70 -26.59 -24.08
CA GLN A 84 7.73 -25.79 -23.32
C GLN A 84 7.40 -26.44 -21.98
N ALA A 85 7.12 -27.76 -21.97
CA ALA A 85 6.85 -28.49 -20.75
C ALA A 85 8.03 -28.49 -19.75
N MET A 86 9.27 -28.45 -20.25
CA MET A 86 10.46 -28.31 -19.41
C MET A 86 10.62 -26.88 -18.87
N GLU A 87 10.38 -25.85 -19.68
CA GLU A 87 10.43 -24.44 -19.27
C GLU A 87 9.36 -24.13 -18.21
N GLU A 88 8.16 -24.69 -18.34
CA GLU A 88 7.08 -24.63 -17.33
C GLU A 88 7.46 -25.34 -16.03
N ALA A 89 8.05 -26.53 -16.13
CA ALA A 89 8.52 -27.27 -14.96
C ALA A 89 9.64 -26.50 -14.24
N GLU A 90 10.50 -25.79 -14.97
CA GLU A 90 11.52 -24.92 -14.39
C GLU A 90 10.91 -23.63 -13.78
N ALA A 91 9.91 -23.02 -14.42
CA ALA A 91 9.19 -21.86 -13.88
C ALA A 91 8.48 -22.16 -12.55
N SER A 92 8.03 -23.40 -12.34
CA SER A 92 7.42 -23.88 -11.10
C SER A 92 8.42 -24.11 -9.95
N SER A 93 9.69 -24.33 -10.27
CA SER A 93 10.59 -25.09 -9.40
C SER A 93 11.34 -24.32 -8.32
N ASP A 94 11.17 -22.99 -8.20
CA ASP A 94 12.04 -22.17 -7.33
C ASP A 94 11.36 -21.06 -6.50
N SER A 95 10.02 -21.02 -6.40
CA SER A 95 9.33 -19.94 -5.66
C SER A 95 8.32 -20.48 -4.66
N SER A 96 8.83 -21.18 -3.63
CA SER A 96 8.01 -21.46 -2.45
C SER A 96 7.83 -20.19 -1.63
N LEU A 97 6.60 -19.70 -1.54
CA LEU A 97 6.20 -18.58 -0.70
C LEU A 97 5.88 -19.10 0.70
N GLU A 98 6.49 -18.48 1.71
CA GLU A 98 6.24 -18.80 3.12
C GLU A 98 5.36 -17.73 3.76
N TYR A 99 4.17 -18.14 4.20
CA TYR A 99 3.22 -17.33 4.95
C TYR A 99 3.35 -17.64 6.44
N ARG A 100 3.27 -16.60 7.27
CA ARG A 100 3.35 -16.68 8.73
C ARG A 100 2.17 -15.97 9.37
N THR A 101 1.75 -16.44 10.53
CA THR A 101 0.61 -15.86 11.25
C THR A 101 1.01 -14.54 11.91
N PRO A 102 0.41 -13.40 11.51
CA PRO A 102 0.65 -12.12 12.15
C PRO A 102 0.03 -12.08 13.54
N SER A 103 0.73 -11.42 14.48
CA SER A 103 0.29 -11.29 15.87
C SER A 103 0.07 -9.85 16.29
N GLN A 104 0.87 -8.91 15.77
CA GLN A 104 0.79 -7.50 16.18
C GLN A 104 1.04 -6.55 15.01
N LEU A 105 0.29 -5.45 15.00
CA LEU A 105 0.57 -4.26 14.20
C LEU A 105 1.39 -3.29 15.07
N ILE A 106 2.51 -2.79 14.57
CA ILE A 106 3.37 -1.86 15.30
C ILE A 106 3.58 -0.57 14.53
N VAL A 107 3.46 0.57 15.22
CA VAL A 107 3.88 1.88 14.71
C VAL A 107 5.39 1.99 14.95
N VAL A 108 6.19 1.94 13.89
CA VAL A 108 7.66 1.96 13.97
C VAL A 108 8.19 3.39 13.87
N THR A 109 7.55 4.21 13.05
CA THR A 109 7.81 5.66 12.98
C THR A 109 6.51 6.37 13.31
N GLU A 110 6.54 7.22 14.33
CA GLU A 110 5.40 8.05 14.72
C GLU A 110 5.25 9.24 13.76
N PRO A 111 4.02 9.77 13.56
CA PRO A 111 3.83 11.03 12.88
C PRO A 111 4.49 12.17 13.67
N GLY A 112 5.10 13.14 12.97
CA GLY A 112 5.82 14.22 13.64
C GLY A 112 6.00 15.46 12.78
N ASP A 113 6.27 16.57 13.47
CA ASP A 113 6.45 17.91 12.91
C ASP A 113 5.29 18.36 12.00
N ALA A 114 4.07 17.92 12.30
CA ALA A 114 2.90 18.20 11.46
C ALA A 114 2.57 19.70 11.43
N LYS A 115 2.28 20.22 10.23
CA LYS A 115 1.76 21.58 10.02
C LYS A 115 0.42 21.49 9.31
N GLU A 116 -0.52 22.35 9.68
CA GLU A 116 -1.87 22.32 9.08
C GLU A 116 -1.80 22.45 7.55
N ASP A 117 -2.62 21.66 6.85
CA ASP A 117 -2.70 21.61 5.38
C ASP A 117 -1.35 21.37 4.67
N TYR A 118 -0.42 20.69 5.34
CA TYR A 118 0.85 20.28 4.76
C TYR A 118 1.18 18.83 5.17
N PRO A 119 1.74 18.01 4.27
CA PRO A 119 2.18 16.66 4.63
C PRO A 119 3.09 16.68 5.85
N PHE A 120 2.88 15.75 6.79
CA PHE A 120 3.77 15.61 7.95
C PHE A 120 5.21 15.43 7.48
N PHE A 121 6.16 16.12 8.10
CA PHE A 121 7.58 15.96 7.75
C PHE A 121 8.09 14.59 8.16
N THR A 122 7.60 14.07 9.29
CA THR A 122 7.80 12.67 9.67
C THR A 122 6.50 11.91 9.44
N GLN A 123 6.50 11.05 8.41
CA GLN A 123 5.35 10.22 8.06
C GLN A 123 5.38 8.90 8.83
N PRO A 124 4.21 8.37 9.23
CA PRO A 124 4.15 7.13 9.98
C PRO A 124 4.56 5.92 9.14
N LYS A 125 5.19 4.95 9.80
CA LYS A 125 5.58 3.67 9.21
C LYS A 125 5.08 2.54 10.08
N ILE A 126 4.40 1.59 9.46
CA ILE A 126 3.73 0.50 10.14
C ILE A 126 4.38 -0.82 9.72
N ASN A 127 4.57 -1.71 10.68
CA ASN A 127 5.08 -3.06 10.45
C ASN A 127 4.17 -4.10 11.11
N VAL A 128 4.13 -5.30 10.55
CA VAL A 128 3.44 -6.44 11.14
C VAL A 128 4.45 -7.47 11.59
N VAL A 129 4.29 -7.93 12.82
CA VAL A 129 5.18 -8.94 13.41
C VAL A 129 4.41 -10.17 13.87
N ASP A 130 5.10 -11.31 13.83
CA ASP A 130 4.61 -12.58 14.38
C ASP A 130 4.71 -12.59 15.92
N ALA A 131 4.24 -13.68 16.54
CA ALA A 131 4.27 -13.83 18.00
C ALA A 131 5.69 -13.87 18.61
N LEU A 132 6.73 -14.04 17.78
CA LEU A 132 8.14 -14.03 18.18
C LEU A 132 8.80 -12.65 17.94
N GLY A 133 8.08 -11.71 17.34
CA GLY A 133 8.58 -10.37 17.00
C GLY A 133 9.34 -10.30 15.67
N ASN A 134 9.24 -11.32 14.82
CA ASN A 134 9.81 -11.26 13.47
C ASN A 134 8.81 -10.60 12.51
N THR A 135 9.32 -9.84 11.55
CA THR A 135 8.48 -9.27 10.48
C THR A 135 7.79 -10.37 9.68
N VAL A 136 6.48 -10.24 9.49
CA VAL A 136 5.71 -11.08 8.57
C VAL A 136 5.78 -10.47 7.19
N GLU A 137 6.69 -10.98 6.36
CA GLU A 137 6.96 -10.38 5.04
C GLU A 137 5.80 -10.56 4.05
N GLN A 138 5.14 -11.71 4.08
CA GLN A 138 3.98 -12.03 3.23
C GLN A 138 2.68 -11.86 4.00
N LEU A 139 1.84 -10.90 3.61
CA LEU A 139 0.52 -10.61 4.20
C LEU A 139 -0.55 -10.64 3.11
N GLY A 140 -1.30 -11.73 3.07
CA GLY A 140 -2.12 -12.08 1.93
C GLY A 140 -1.27 -12.52 0.74
N HIS A 141 -1.90 -13.21 -0.19
CA HIS A 141 -1.26 -13.56 -1.46
C HIS A 141 -1.12 -12.31 -2.35
N SER A 142 -0.15 -12.29 -3.26
CA SER A 142 0.13 -11.12 -4.13
C SER A 142 -1.06 -10.70 -5.02
N SER A 143 -1.94 -11.64 -5.38
CA SER A 143 -3.19 -11.39 -6.11
C SER A 143 -4.28 -10.73 -5.25
N ASN A 144 -4.20 -10.85 -3.92
CA ASN A 144 -5.18 -10.33 -2.97
C ASN A 144 -4.45 -9.86 -1.69
N PRO A 145 -3.65 -8.79 -1.76
CA PRO A 145 -2.81 -8.36 -0.65
C PRO A 145 -3.65 -7.73 0.47
N TRP A 146 -3.17 -7.82 1.70
CA TRP A 146 -3.82 -7.16 2.84
C TRP A 146 -3.78 -5.64 2.70
N LEU A 147 -4.83 -4.97 3.17
CA LEU A 147 -4.96 -3.51 3.14
C LEU A 147 -5.05 -2.95 4.57
N LEU A 148 -4.24 -1.93 4.81
CA LEU A 148 -4.28 -1.10 6.01
C LEU A 148 -4.96 0.22 5.71
N GLU A 149 -5.86 0.64 6.59
CA GLU A 149 -6.42 2.00 6.60
C GLU A 149 -5.90 2.77 7.83
N VAL A 150 -5.60 4.06 7.63
CA VAL A 150 -5.36 5.02 8.70
C VAL A 150 -6.54 5.99 8.80
N THR A 151 -6.96 6.24 10.03
CA THR A 151 -8.05 7.18 10.35
C THR A 151 -7.63 8.13 11.45
N LEU A 152 -8.25 9.32 11.47
CA LEU A 152 -8.08 10.26 12.58
C LEU A 152 -9.05 9.91 13.70
N ARG A 153 -8.55 9.78 14.93
CA ARG A 153 -9.38 9.47 16.09
C ARG A 153 -10.35 10.62 16.42
N GLN A 154 -11.64 10.34 16.37
CA GLN A 154 -12.73 11.32 16.52
C GLN A 154 -13.10 11.61 17.99
N ASN A 155 -12.16 11.98 18.86
CA ASN A 155 -12.47 12.09 20.30
C ASN A 155 -11.99 13.37 21.02
N GLN A 156 -11.13 14.21 20.43
CA GLN A 156 -10.53 15.36 21.15
C GLN A 156 -10.43 16.64 20.31
N GLU A 157 -9.99 16.54 19.07
CA GLU A 157 -9.79 17.68 18.16
C GLU A 157 -10.58 17.43 16.86
N SER A 158 -11.14 18.50 16.29
CA SER A 158 -11.81 18.41 14.98
C SER A 158 -10.78 18.62 13.89
N GLY A 159 -10.65 17.65 12.98
CA GLY A 159 -9.75 17.72 11.83
C GLY A 159 -10.14 16.71 10.77
N VAL A 160 -9.64 16.93 9.56
CA VAL A 160 -9.80 16.05 8.40
C VAL A 160 -8.43 15.54 8.02
N LEU A 161 -8.25 14.22 8.09
CA LEU A 161 -7.07 13.55 7.55
C LEU A 161 -7.17 13.53 6.03
N SER A 162 -6.12 14.01 5.37
CA SER A 162 -5.99 14.04 3.90
C SER A 162 -4.74 13.28 3.46
N GLY A 163 -4.62 13.04 2.15
CA GLY A 163 -3.57 12.19 1.55
C GLY A 163 -4.10 10.81 1.20
N ASN A 164 -3.21 9.85 0.94
CA ASN A 164 -3.58 8.46 0.75
C ASN A 164 -3.68 7.74 2.10
N THR A 165 -4.92 7.41 2.51
CA THR A 165 -5.20 6.78 3.80
C THR A 165 -5.23 5.26 3.74
N THR A 166 -5.06 4.66 2.56
CA THR A 166 -5.11 3.21 2.39
C THR A 166 -3.90 2.71 1.61
N TYR A 167 -3.21 1.71 2.16
CA TYR A 167 -2.05 1.10 1.53
C TYR A 167 -2.10 -0.42 1.68
N SER A 168 -1.56 -1.11 0.66
CA SER A 168 -1.24 -2.53 0.77
C SER A 168 0.11 -2.72 1.47
N PHE A 169 0.29 -3.87 2.12
CA PHE A 169 1.57 -4.24 2.68
C PHE A 169 2.57 -4.62 1.59
N THR A 170 3.84 -4.27 1.81
CA THR A 170 4.97 -4.74 1.01
C THR A 170 6.05 -5.22 1.97
N ASN A 171 6.40 -6.51 1.90
CA ASN A 171 7.37 -7.15 2.80
C ASN A 171 7.06 -6.90 4.29
N GLY A 172 5.78 -6.90 4.66
CA GLY A 172 5.34 -6.65 6.04
C GLY A 172 5.32 -5.17 6.46
N TRP A 173 5.52 -4.22 5.54
CA TRP A 173 5.56 -2.78 5.83
C TRP A 173 4.49 -1.99 5.08
N VAL A 174 4.01 -0.94 5.72
CA VAL A 174 3.24 0.16 5.12
C VAL A 174 3.93 1.48 5.45
N ASN A 175 4.27 2.24 4.42
CA ASN A 175 4.94 3.54 4.54
C ASN A 175 4.05 4.62 3.97
N PHE A 176 3.56 5.52 4.81
CA PHE A 176 2.81 6.69 4.38
C PHE A 176 3.75 7.78 3.87
N THR A 177 3.26 8.62 2.97
CA THR A 177 4.09 9.66 2.32
C THR A 177 3.46 11.05 2.30
N ASP A 178 2.14 11.14 2.40
CA ASP A 178 1.38 12.35 2.11
C ASP A 178 0.26 12.65 3.11
N LEU A 179 0.27 12.00 4.28
CA LEU A 179 -0.73 12.28 5.30
C LEU A 179 -0.60 13.72 5.82
N SER A 180 -1.72 14.41 5.91
CA SER A 180 -1.83 15.76 6.47
C SER A 180 -3.15 15.96 7.21
N ILE A 181 -3.19 16.94 8.12
CA ILE A 181 -4.40 17.35 8.83
C ILE A 181 -4.62 18.84 8.57
N ASN A 182 -5.87 19.23 8.33
CA ASN A 182 -6.23 20.59 7.93
C ASN A 182 -6.43 21.57 9.11
N THR A 183 -6.22 21.12 10.34
CA THR A 183 -6.43 21.92 11.55
C THR A 183 -5.28 21.76 12.51
N THR A 184 -5.11 22.76 13.36
CA THR A 184 -4.13 22.76 14.44
C THR A 184 -4.72 22.17 15.72
N GLY A 185 -3.85 21.62 16.57
CA GLY A 185 -4.25 20.93 17.80
C GLY A 185 -3.09 20.12 18.37
N SER A 186 -3.18 19.76 19.65
CA SER A 186 -2.06 19.16 20.39
C SER A 186 -2.25 17.70 20.79
N THR A 187 -3.41 17.12 20.48
CA THR A 187 -3.81 15.78 20.97
C THR A 187 -4.34 14.88 19.86
N PHE A 188 -3.81 15.01 18.65
CA PHE A 188 -4.21 14.14 17.53
C PHE A 188 -3.64 12.73 17.71
N VAL A 189 -4.43 11.73 17.34
CA VAL A 189 -4.04 10.31 17.31
C VAL A 189 -4.51 9.70 15.99
N LEU A 190 -3.61 8.96 15.33
CA LEU A 190 -3.93 8.17 14.15
C LEU A 190 -4.20 6.72 14.57
N ASP A 191 -5.32 6.18 14.10
CA ASP A 191 -5.71 4.79 14.29
C ASP A 191 -5.49 4.02 13.00
N PHE A 192 -4.70 2.95 13.08
CA PHE A 192 -4.35 2.06 11.98
C PHE A 192 -5.08 0.73 12.16
N ALA A 193 -5.81 0.29 11.14
CA ALA A 193 -6.55 -0.96 11.19
C ALA A 193 -6.47 -1.71 9.85
N ILE A 194 -6.41 -3.04 9.93
CA ILE A 194 -6.56 -3.88 8.75
C ILE A 194 -8.02 -3.85 8.31
N ILE A 195 -8.28 -3.42 7.08
CA ILE A 195 -9.63 -3.40 6.49
C ILE A 195 -9.87 -4.58 5.53
N HIS A 196 -8.78 -5.21 5.07
CA HIS A 196 -8.82 -6.40 4.25
C HIS A 196 -7.66 -7.35 4.60
N PRO A 197 -7.92 -8.63 4.89
CA PRO A 197 -9.25 -9.24 5.01
C PRO A 197 -10.00 -8.69 6.24
N ASN A 198 -11.32 -8.59 6.14
CA ASN A 198 -12.19 -8.04 7.20
C ASN A 198 -12.32 -8.96 8.44
N THR A 199 -11.72 -10.14 8.39
CA THR A 199 -11.61 -11.10 9.51
C THR A 199 -10.43 -10.79 10.42
N SER A 200 -9.48 -9.95 10.00
CA SER A 200 -8.39 -9.48 10.85
C SER A 200 -8.89 -8.47 11.89
N SER A 201 -8.38 -8.57 13.11
CA SER A 201 -8.64 -7.61 14.20
C SER A 201 -7.40 -6.80 14.60
N LEU A 202 -6.31 -6.92 13.83
CA LEU A 202 -5.07 -6.22 14.10
C LEU A 202 -5.25 -4.71 13.90
N SER A 203 -4.87 -3.96 14.93
CA SER A 203 -4.87 -2.51 14.92
C SER A 203 -3.72 -1.97 15.77
N ALA A 204 -3.34 -0.73 15.50
CA ALA A 204 -2.42 0.03 16.33
C ALA A 204 -2.86 1.50 16.34
N SER A 205 -2.34 2.25 17.29
CA SER A 205 -2.54 3.70 17.37
C SER A 205 -1.19 4.38 17.52
N SER A 206 -1.07 5.56 16.92
CA SER A 206 0.07 6.44 17.17
C SER A 206 0.08 6.93 18.62
N ALA A 207 1.20 7.50 19.04
CA ALA A 207 1.21 8.42 20.16
C ALA A 207 0.39 9.69 19.85
N GLU A 208 0.02 10.45 20.88
CA GLU A 208 -0.51 11.80 20.71
C GLU A 208 0.57 12.69 20.07
N PHE A 209 0.18 13.48 19.07
CA PHE A 209 1.07 14.45 18.41
C PHE A 209 0.36 15.78 18.16
N GLU A 210 1.18 16.82 18.01
CA GLU A 210 0.75 18.17 17.72
C GLU A 210 0.79 18.46 16.22
N VAL A 211 -0.24 19.15 15.73
CA VAL A 211 -0.27 19.81 14.44
C VAL A 211 -0.19 21.30 14.69
N GLU A 212 0.90 21.91 14.27
CA GLU A 212 1.15 23.34 14.47
C GLU A 212 0.60 24.19 13.32
N VAL A 213 0.46 25.48 13.58
CA VAL A 213 0.07 26.49 12.57
C VAL A 213 1.09 26.49 11.43
N ARG A 214 0.62 26.60 10.20
CA ARG A 214 1.50 26.72 9.04
C ARG A 214 2.16 28.11 9.03
N PRO A 215 3.51 28.20 9.04
CA PRO A 215 4.19 29.49 9.15
C PRO A 215 4.14 30.26 7.83
N TYR A 216 3.72 31.52 7.89
CA TYR A 216 3.77 32.48 6.77
C TYR A 216 4.62 33.70 7.15
N ALA A 217 5.35 34.22 6.17
CA ALA A 217 6.16 35.43 6.30
C ALA A 217 5.70 36.50 5.28
N ILE A 218 5.95 37.77 5.58
CA ILE A 218 5.75 38.85 4.61
C ILE A 218 7.08 39.07 3.89
N GLU A 219 7.07 38.95 2.57
CA GLU A 219 8.20 39.25 1.68
C GLU A 219 7.95 40.58 0.97
N VAL A 220 8.97 41.44 0.92
CA VAL A 220 8.94 42.66 0.10
C VAL A 220 9.46 42.29 -1.29
N ILE A 221 8.57 42.27 -2.27
CA ILE A 221 8.88 41.90 -3.65
C ILE A 221 9.54 43.08 -4.39
N ASP A 222 8.99 44.28 -4.18
CA ASP A 222 9.45 45.48 -4.85
C ASP A 222 9.39 46.68 -3.91
N GLN A 223 10.48 47.42 -3.87
CA GLN A 223 10.57 48.67 -3.12
C GLN A 223 11.55 49.63 -3.81
N PRO A 224 11.31 50.95 -3.74
CA PRO A 224 12.23 51.93 -4.28
C PRO A 224 13.56 51.93 -3.52
N SER A 225 14.69 52.02 -4.24
CA SER A 225 16.00 52.18 -3.60
C SER A 225 16.21 53.58 -3.02
N ASP A 226 15.58 54.59 -3.62
CA ASP A 226 15.69 55.98 -3.25
C ASP A 226 14.33 56.69 -3.41
N VAL A 227 13.97 57.53 -2.43
CA VAL A 227 12.72 58.31 -2.44
C VAL A 227 13.07 59.78 -2.19
N LEU A 228 12.62 60.68 -3.08
CA LEU A 228 12.79 62.12 -2.89
C LEU A 228 11.81 62.66 -1.84
N LEU A 229 12.27 63.65 -1.08
CA LEU A 229 11.50 64.23 0.02
C LEU A 229 10.18 64.84 -0.48
N GLY A 230 9.06 64.41 0.09
CA GLY A 230 7.72 64.85 -0.30
C GLY A 230 7.05 64.05 -1.42
N ASN A 231 7.72 63.06 -1.99
CA ASN A 231 7.11 62.16 -2.99
C ASN A 231 6.50 60.92 -2.32
N SER A 232 5.38 60.45 -2.87
CA SER A 232 4.84 59.13 -2.56
C SER A 232 5.69 58.04 -3.23
N PHE A 233 5.69 56.87 -2.61
CA PHE A 233 6.25 55.66 -3.19
C PHE A 233 5.31 54.48 -2.91
N GLU A 234 5.50 53.41 -3.66
CA GLU A 234 4.78 52.16 -3.50
C GLU A 234 5.76 51.07 -3.07
N ILE A 235 5.29 50.17 -2.21
CA ILE A 235 5.98 48.91 -1.87
C ILE A 235 5.01 47.80 -2.23
N THR A 236 5.51 46.77 -2.90
CA THR A 236 4.76 45.54 -3.14
C THR A 236 5.22 44.49 -2.14
N ILE A 237 4.26 43.98 -1.36
CA ILE A 237 4.49 42.88 -0.40
C ILE A 237 3.66 41.66 -0.79
N GLU A 238 4.15 40.49 -0.43
CA GLU A 238 3.44 39.22 -0.58
C GLU A 238 3.56 38.40 0.71
N LEU A 239 2.48 37.69 1.05
CA LEU A 239 2.53 36.66 2.08
C LEU A 239 3.07 35.39 1.44
N GLN A 240 4.20 34.91 1.93
CA GLN A 240 4.87 33.71 1.45
C GLN A 240 4.78 32.62 2.51
N ASP A 241 4.43 31.41 2.09
CA ASP A 241 4.53 30.22 2.93
C ASP A 241 5.99 29.93 3.23
N SER A 242 6.35 29.92 4.50
CA SER A 242 7.73 29.69 4.93
C SER A 242 8.18 28.25 4.71
N ILE A 243 7.25 27.31 4.50
CA ILE A 243 7.57 25.91 4.19
C ILE A 243 7.91 25.74 2.71
N THR A 244 7.05 26.23 1.81
CA THR A 244 7.19 25.98 0.37
C THR A 244 7.93 27.09 -0.37
N GLY A 245 8.04 28.29 0.20
CA GLY A 245 8.54 29.48 -0.48
C GLY A 245 7.57 30.05 -1.52
N ASN A 246 6.35 29.52 -1.62
CA ASN A 246 5.36 30.00 -2.56
C ASN A 246 4.48 31.09 -1.93
N ALA A 247 3.88 31.93 -2.79
CA ALA A 247 2.84 32.85 -2.38
C ALA A 247 1.70 32.08 -1.68
N ALA A 248 1.17 32.67 -0.62
CA ALA A 248 0.10 32.06 0.15
C ALA A 248 -1.19 32.01 -0.68
N ASP A 249 -1.70 30.81 -0.93
CA ASP A 249 -3.03 30.66 -1.54
C ASP A 249 -4.13 31.22 -0.62
N ASN A 250 -5.15 31.83 -1.22
CA ASN A 250 -6.35 32.33 -0.54
C ASN A 250 -6.06 33.27 0.66
N LEU A 251 -5.41 34.39 0.36
CA LEU A 251 -4.97 35.42 1.32
C LEU A 251 -6.05 35.87 2.34
N GLU A 252 -7.33 35.89 1.97
CA GLU A 252 -8.42 36.34 2.85
C GLU A 252 -8.60 35.47 4.11
N GLU A 253 -8.33 34.17 4.00
CA GLU A 253 -8.47 33.21 5.10
C GLU A 253 -7.23 33.24 6.02
N LYS A 254 -6.05 33.39 5.44
CA LYS A 254 -4.75 33.38 6.16
C LYS A 254 -4.45 34.69 6.88
N VAL A 255 -4.87 35.84 6.35
CA VAL A 255 -4.68 37.15 7.02
C VAL A 255 -5.47 37.24 8.34
N ARG A 256 -6.52 36.43 8.54
CA ARG A 256 -7.24 36.36 9.83
C ARG A 256 -6.45 35.69 10.95
N MET A 257 -5.45 34.88 10.64
CA MET A 257 -4.65 34.14 11.63
C MET A 257 -3.47 34.96 12.21
N ILE A 258 -3.14 36.11 11.61
CA ILE A 258 -2.09 36.99 12.15
C ILE A 258 -2.67 37.74 13.36
N PRO A 259 -2.12 37.58 14.58
CA PRO A 259 -2.57 38.35 15.74
C PRO A 259 -2.42 39.84 15.43
N ARG A 260 -3.55 40.57 15.41
CA ARG A 260 -3.61 42.02 15.21
C ARG A 260 -2.90 42.73 16.37
N CYS A 261 -1.59 42.87 16.29
CA CYS A 261 -0.81 43.79 17.09
C CYS A 261 -0.28 44.88 16.17
N VAL A 262 -1.12 45.85 15.83
CA VAL A 262 -0.63 47.16 15.37
C VAL A 262 -1.31 48.21 16.24
N THR A 263 -0.57 48.64 17.25
CA THR A 263 -0.81 49.91 17.93
C THR A 263 0.19 50.88 17.35
N VAL A 264 -0.30 51.90 16.65
CA VAL A 264 0.45 53.14 16.36
C VAL A 264 -0.30 54.27 17.03
#